data_AF-A0A3M0KEJ3-F1
#
_entry.id   AF-A0A3M0KEJ3-F1
#
_cell.length_a   1.000
_cell.length_b   1.000
_cell.length_c   1.000
_cell.angle_alpha   90.00
_cell.angle_beta   90.00
_cell.angle_gamma   90.00
#
_symmetry.space_group_name_H-M   'P 1'
#
loop_
_entity.id
_entity.type
_entity.pdbx_description
1 polymer ?
#
loop_
_entity_poly.entity_id
_entity_poly.type
_entity_poly.pdbx_seq_one_letter_code
_entity_poly.pdbx_strand_id
1 'polypeptide(L)'
;MTVLVSHTVSAVLKVKGGHWPSPQIFLKYQAIMVEQDDVEIVVTNTVNPASFLSGSMGEPVIHECLEAIKATCSSCLDLKDTLLENTETWFTDGSRYVISGRRHAGYVVTTSREVIESGPLPTNTRVQKAEITALTWALELAKGKKVNFYTDSRYLFRVARSFLYQNCQSAKGTVEVAQRTFPELCA
;
A
#
# COMPACT_ATOMS: atom_id res chain seq x y z
N MET A 1 -33.62 6.83 5.99
CA MET A 1 -32.64 7.91 6.25
C MET A 1 -31.94 8.23 4.95
N THR A 2 -31.95 9.48 4.50
CA THR A 2 -31.30 9.87 3.24
C THR A 2 -29.94 10.48 3.53
N VAL A 3 -28.89 9.94 2.91
CA VAL A 3 -27.52 10.42 3.02
C VAL A 3 -27.16 11.12 1.72
N LEU A 4 -26.86 12.41 1.82
CA LEU A 4 -26.49 13.25 0.69
C LEU A 4 -24.97 13.25 0.51
N VAL A 5 -24.50 12.97 -0.71
CA VAL A 5 -23.07 12.89 -1.03
C VAL A 5 -22.75 13.66 -2.30
N SER A 6 -21.57 14.29 -2.34
CA SER A 6 -21.10 15.02 -3.53
C SER A 6 -20.60 14.13 -4.66
N HIS A 7 -20.36 12.86 -4.36
CA HIS A 7 -19.76 11.88 -5.26
C HIS A 7 -20.55 10.58 -5.23
N THR A 8 -20.45 9.78 -6.28
CA THR A 8 -21.16 8.49 -6.40
C THR A 8 -20.54 7.40 -5.52
N VAL A 9 -20.57 7.60 -4.19
CA VAL A 9 -20.01 6.70 -3.17
C VAL A 9 -20.67 5.31 -3.21
N SER A 10 -21.93 5.23 -3.65
CA SER A 10 -22.62 3.95 -3.82
C SER A 10 -21.99 3.08 -4.92
N ALA A 11 -21.57 3.67 -6.05
CA ALA A 11 -20.89 2.95 -7.13
C ALA A 11 -19.49 2.48 -6.69
N VAL A 12 -18.81 3.33 -5.94
CA VAL A 12 -17.53 3.05 -5.27
C VAL A 12 -17.67 1.83 -4.34
N LEU A 13 -18.62 1.85 -3.40
CA LEU A 13 -18.83 0.75 -2.44
C LEU A 13 -19.39 -0.54 -3.06
N LYS A 14 -19.96 -0.48 -4.27
CA LYS A 14 -20.43 -1.66 -5.02
C LYS A 14 -19.32 -2.34 -5.84
N VAL A 15 -18.27 -1.61 -6.22
CA VAL A 15 -17.13 -2.18 -6.96
C VAL A 15 -16.20 -2.90 -5.99
N LYS A 16 -16.33 -4.23 -5.94
CA LYS A 16 -15.36 -5.11 -5.25
C LYS A 16 -14.02 -4.99 -5.98
N GLY A 17 -13.01 -4.37 -5.35
CA GLY A 17 -11.71 -4.13 -5.97
C GLY A 17 -10.58 -4.02 -4.93
N GLY A 18 -9.35 -4.31 -5.33
CA GLY A 18 -8.19 -4.37 -4.42
C GLY A 18 -7.68 -3.01 -3.91
N HIS A 19 -8.40 -1.92 -4.17
CA HIS A 19 -7.95 -0.54 -3.96
C HIS A 19 -8.52 0.11 -2.67
N TRP A 20 -9.25 -0.67 -1.85
CA TRP A 20 -9.94 -0.16 -0.67
C TRP A 20 -9.06 -0.12 0.59
N PRO A 21 -9.44 0.65 1.63
CA PRO A 21 -9.00 0.39 3.00
C PRO A 21 -9.28 -1.07 3.39
N SER A 22 -8.67 -1.55 4.47
CA SER A 22 -8.68 -2.97 4.86
C SER A 22 -10.06 -3.65 4.65
N PRO A 23 -10.12 -4.92 4.22
CA PRO A 23 -11.38 -5.60 3.91
C PRO A 23 -12.46 -5.50 5.00
N GLN A 24 -12.04 -5.41 6.26
CA GLN A 24 -12.92 -5.23 7.41
C GLN A 24 -13.66 -3.88 7.40
N ILE A 25 -12.95 -2.79 7.06
CA ILE A 25 -13.51 -1.45 6.97
C ILE A 25 -14.47 -1.37 5.78
N PHE A 26 -14.08 -1.94 4.65
CA PHE A 26 -14.91 -1.98 3.44
C PHE A 26 -16.24 -2.69 3.68
N LEU A 27 -16.19 -3.92 4.24
CA LEU A 27 -17.39 -4.70 4.55
C LEU A 27 -18.32 -3.98 5.54
N LYS A 28 -17.76 -3.25 6.51
CA LYS A 28 -18.54 -2.46 7.46
C LYS A 28 -19.33 -1.34 6.75
N TYR A 29 -18.68 -0.59 5.84
CA TYR A 29 -19.37 0.48 5.11
C TYR A 29 -20.36 -0.06 4.08
N GLN A 30 -20.04 -1.16 3.40
CA GLN A 30 -20.98 -1.80 2.49
C GLN A 30 -22.26 -2.24 3.22
N ALA A 31 -22.11 -2.92 4.36
CA ALA A 31 -23.25 -3.37 5.15
C ALA A 31 -24.12 -2.21 5.63
N ILE A 32 -23.53 -1.11 6.11
CA ILE A 32 -24.28 0.02 6.70
C ILE A 32 -24.88 0.94 5.62
N MET A 33 -24.14 1.22 4.54
CA MET A 33 -24.50 2.27 3.60
C MET A 33 -25.13 1.75 2.30
N VAL A 34 -24.96 0.47 1.97
CA VAL A 34 -25.41 -0.10 0.68
C VAL A 34 -26.43 -1.21 0.85
N GLU A 35 -26.25 -2.10 1.84
CA GLU A 35 -27.12 -3.27 2.02
C GLU A 35 -28.33 -3.00 2.94
N GLN A 36 -28.36 -1.87 3.65
CA GLN A 36 -29.46 -1.49 4.53
C GLN A 36 -30.61 -0.85 3.75
N ASP A 37 -31.81 -1.43 3.83
CA ASP A 37 -33.03 -0.94 3.16
C ASP A 37 -33.51 0.43 3.71
N ASP A 38 -33.09 0.81 4.91
CA ASP A 38 -33.45 2.05 5.57
C ASP A 38 -32.52 3.23 5.24
N VAL A 39 -31.51 3.04 4.39
CA VAL A 39 -30.53 4.07 4.01
C VAL A 39 -30.53 4.29 2.50
N GLU A 40 -30.83 5.52 2.07
CA GLU A 40 -30.78 5.93 0.66
C GLU A 40 -29.62 6.92 0.44
N ILE A 41 -28.68 6.57 -0.44
CA ILE A 41 -27.60 7.47 -0.85
C ILE A 41 -28.03 8.26 -2.08
N VAL A 42 -28.14 9.58 -1.95
CA VAL A 42 -28.49 10.47 -3.07
C VAL A 42 -27.30 11.37 -3.39
N VAL A 43 -26.92 11.42 -4.67
CA VAL A 43 -25.82 12.25 -5.16
C VAL A 43 -26.33 13.68 -5.40
N THR A 44 -25.61 14.68 -4.88
CA THR A 44 -25.98 16.10 -5.02
C THR A 44 -24.77 17.01 -5.18
N ASN A 45 -24.91 18.09 -5.93
CA ASN A 45 -23.88 19.12 -6.11
C ASN A 45 -23.86 20.17 -4.98
N THR A 46 -24.57 19.95 -3.88
CA THR A 46 -24.68 20.93 -2.79
C THR A 46 -23.38 20.98 -1.98
N VAL A 47 -22.46 21.88 -2.36
CA VAL A 47 -21.15 22.07 -1.71
C VAL A 47 -21.26 22.82 -0.37
N ASN A 48 -22.31 23.64 -0.21
CA ASN A 48 -22.55 24.41 1.01
C ASN A 48 -23.46 23.64 1.98
N PRO A 49 -22.99 23.30 3.19
CA PRO A 49 -23.80 22.62 4.20
C PRO A 49 -25.10 23.36 4.55
N ALA A 50 -25.12 24.69 4.49
CA ALA A 50 -26.32 25.48 4.79
C ALA A 50 -27.42 25.30 3.73
N SER A 51 -27.05 24.96 2.49
CA SER A 51 -28.01 24.71 1.40
C SER A 51 -28.74 23.37 1.54
N PHE A 52 -28.32 22.49 2.45
CA PHE A 52 -29.12 21.32 2.84
C PHE A 52 -30.38 21.70 3.61
N LEU A 53 -30.36 22.84 4.30
CA LEU A 53 -31.50 23.33 5.08
C LEU A 53 -32.55 24.02 4.19
N SER A 54 -32.17 24.48 2.99
CA SER A 54 -33.08 25.15 2.06
C SER A 54 -33.85 24.18 1.14
N GLY A 55 -33.59 22.87 1.23
CA GLY A 55 -34.27 21.85 0.42
C GLY A 55 -34.02 21.94 -1.10
N SER A 56 -33.13 22.83 -1.53
CA SER A 56 -32.76 22.98 -2.93
C SER A 56 -31.79 21.88 -3.33
N MET A 57 -32.31 20.80 -3.90
CA MET A 57 -31.51 19.76 -4.52
C MET A 57 -30.97 20.30 -5.85
N GLY A 58 -29.68 20.56 -5.92
CA GLY A 58 -29.01 20.93 -7.17
C GLY A 58 -29.04 19.77 -8.18
N GLU A 59 -28.79 20.08 -9.45
CA GLU A 59 -28.76 19.08 -10.51
C GLU A 59 -27.65 18.03 -10.24
N PRO A 60 -27.90 16.72 -10.49
CA PRO A 60 -26.92 15.68 -10.21
C PRO A 60 -25.68 15.86 -11.10
N VAL A 61 -24.52 16.14 -10.50
CA VAL A 61 -23.25 16.13 -11.22
C VAL A 61 -22.73 14.69 -11.24
N ILE A 62 -22.53 14.17 -12.45
CA ILE A 62 -21.92 12.85 -12.65
C ILE A 62 -20.41 13.00 -12.50
N HIS A 63 -19.89 12.62 -11.33
CA HIS A 63 -18.45 12.44 -11.14
C HIS A 63 -18.07 10.98 -11.42
N GLU A 64 -17.15 10.76 -12.37
CA GLU A 64 -16.56 9.44 -12.63
C GLU A 64 -15.48 9.08 -11.59
N CYS A 65 -15.89 8.98 -10.33
CA CYS A 65 -15.00 8.61 -9.23
C CYS A 65 -14.30 7.28 -9.48
N LEU A 66 -14.96 6.34 -10.16
CA LEU A 66 -14.36 5.06 -10.52
C LEU A 66 -13.22 5.21 -11.53
N GLU A 67 -13.36 6.09 -12.53
CA GLU A 67 -12.26 6.37 -13.47
C GLU A 67 -11.12 7.11 -12.78
N ALA A 68 -11.42 8.06 -11.89
CA ALA A 68 -10.39 8.76 -11.12
C ALA A 68 -9.62 7.80 -10.17
N ILE A 69 -10.34 6.90 -9.49
CA ILE A 69 -9.72 5.84 -8.66
C ILE A 69 -8.90 4.90 -9.54
N LYS A 70 -9.47 4.44 -10.66
CA LYS A 70 -8.75 3.58 -11.62
C LYS A 70 -7.51 4.29 -12.16
N ALA A 71 -7.55 5.56 -12.53
CA ALA A 71 -6.41 6.30 -13.06
C ALA A 71 -5.33 6.54 -11.99
N THR A 72 -5.73 6.77 -10.74
CA THR A 72 -4.80 6.92 -9.61
C THR A 72 -4.14 5.57 -9.27
N CYS A 73 -4.92 4.48 -9.30
CA CYS A 73 -4.46 3.14 -8.95
C CYS A 73 -3.92 2.31 -10.13
N SER A 74 -4.17 2.67 -11.39
CA SER A 74 -3.69 1.95 -12.58
C SER A 74 -2.18 2.07 -12.75
N SER A 75 -1.61 3.12 -12.16
CA SER A 75 -0.16 3.26 -12.01
C SER A 75 0.46 2.09 -11.22
N CYS A 76 -0.30 1.36 -10.40
CA CYS A 76 0.13 0.20 -9.59
C CYS A 76 0.20 -1.14 -10.34
N LEU A 77 -0.26 -1.23 -11.59
CA LEU A 77 -0.50 -2.53 -12.26
C LEU A 77 0.74 -3.41 -12.50
N ASP A 78 1.95 -2.88 -12.29
CA ASP A 78 3.20 -3.61 -12.52
C ASP A 78 3.71 -4.40 -11.30
N LEU A 79 3.03 -4.35 -10.15
CA LEU A 79 3.39 -5.18 -8.99
C LEU A 79 2.69 -6.54 -9.07
N LYS A 80 3.41 -7.59 -9.46
CA LYS A 80 2.89 -8.96 -9.42
C LYS A 80 3.44 -9.70 -8.19
N ASP A 81 2.60 -10.57 -7.63
CA ASP A 81 3.02 -11.57 -6.63
C ASP A 81 3.77 -12.75 -7.30
N THR A 82 4.04 -12.66 -8.61
CA THR A 82 4.66 -13.71 -9.43
C THR A 82 6.04 -13.25 -9.86
N LEU A 83 7.08 -13.93 -9.36
CA LEU A 83 8.47 -13.62 -9.66
C LEU A 83 8.72 -13.44 -11.16
N LEU A 84 9.38 -12.35 -11.53
CA LEU A 84 9.86 -12.16 -12.88
C LEU A 84 10.92 -13.22 -13.24
N GLU A 85 10.66 -13.99 -14.28
CA GLU A 85 11.63 -14.95 -14.83
C GLU A 85 12.88 -14.21 -15.37
N ASN A 86 14.06 -14.83 -15.18
CA ASN A 86 15.35 -14.33 -15.66
C ASN A 86 15.77 -12.94 -15.13
N THR A 87 15.42 -12.62 -13.88
CA THR A 87 15.82 -11.36 -13.22
C THR A 87 16.70 -11.61 -12.00
N GLU A 88 17.49 -10.60 -11.63
CA GLU A 88 18.29 -10.66 -10.40
C GLU A 88 17.38 -10.70 -9.16
N THR A 89 17.81 -11.42 -8.14
CA THR A 89 17.08 -11.53 -6.88
C THR A 89 17.91 -10.92 -5.75
N TRP A 90 17.33 -9.92 -5.10
CA TRP A 90 17.94 -9.22 -3.98
C TRP A 90 17.14 -9.49 -2.70
N PHE A 91 17.84 -9.57 -1.58
CA PHE A 91 17.29 -9.77 -0.24
C PHE A 91 17.56 -8.53 0.60
N THR A 92 16.57 -8.12 1.39
CA THR A 92 16.66 -6.97 2.28
C THR A 92 16.33 -7.37 3.69
N ASP A 93 17.17 -6.96 4.64
CA ASP A 93 16.96 -7.19 6.07
C ASP A 93 17.38 -5.95 6.88
N GLY A 94 16.65 -5.70 7.96
CA GLY A 94 16.92 -4.65 8.93
C GLY A 94 16.99 -5.21 10.34
N SER A 95 18.19 -5.22 10.92
CA SER A 95 18.43 -5.83 12.23
C SER A 95 18.55 -4.79 13.35
N ARG A 96 18.31 -5.25 14.59
CA ARG A 96 18.58 -4.51 15.82
C ARG A 96 19.20 -5.43 16.85
N TYR A 97 20.26 -4.98 17.50
CA TYR A 97 20.97 -5.73 18.53
C TYR A 97 21.47 -4.81 19.66
N VAL A 98 21.94 -5.38 20.77
CA VAL A 98 22.45 -4.63 21.93
C VAL A 98 23.90 -5.01 22.18
N ILE A 99 24.79 -4.01 22.19
CA ILE A 99 26.20 -4.16 22.59
C ILE A 99 26.44 -3.25 23.79
N SER A 100 26.97 -3.80 24.88
CA SER A 100 27.37 -3.05 26.07
C SER A 100 26.27 -2.09 26.59
N GLY A 101 25.02 -2.56 26.61
CA GLY A 101 23.86 -1.79 27.07
C GLY A 101 23.34 -0.74 26.08
N ARG A 102 23.95 -0.58 24.91
CA ARG A 102 23.52 0.35 23.85
C ARG A 102 22.84 -0.40 22.70
N ARG A 103 21.73 0.16 22.22
CA ARG A 103 20.92 -0.42 21.12
C ARG A 103 21.46 0.04 19.78
N HIS A 104 21.96 -0.89 19.00
CA HIS A 104 22.43 -0.69 17.63
C HIS A 104 21.41 -1.24 16.63
N ALA A 105 21.45 -0.72 15.43
CA ALA A 105 20.65 -1.19 14.31
C ALA A 105 21.45 -1.05 13.03
N GLY A 106 21.11 -1.84 12.03
CA GLY A 106 21.73 -1.80 10.72
C GLY A 106 20.76 -2.29 9.66
N TYR A 107 21.12 -2.05 8.40
CA TYR A 107 20.40 -2.56 7.24
C TYR A 107 21.37 -3.27 6.31
N VAL A 108 20.85 -4.19 5.51
CA VAL A 108 21.62 -4.90 4.49
C VAL A 108 20.76 -5.17 3.27
N VAL A 109 21.39 -5.09 2.10
CA VAL A 109 20.86 -5.50 0.80
C VAL A 109 21.86 -6.48 0.21
N THR A 110 21.42 -7.70 -0.12
CA THR A 110 22.31 -8.76 -0.63
C THR A 110 21.73 -9.44 -1.85
N THR A 111 22.56 -10.11 -2.63
CA THR A 111 22.10 -11.22 -3.47
C THR A 111 22.22 -12.53 -2.68
N SER A 112 22.07 -13.68 -3.35
CA SER A 112 22.39 -14.98 -2.74
C SER A 112 23.88 -15.22 -2.54
N ARG A 113 24.75 -14.37 -3.12
CA ARG A 113 26.21 -14.59 -3.15
C ARG A 113 27.02 -13.47 -2.50
N GLU A 114 26.53 -12.24 -2.53
CA GLU A 114 27.29 -11.08 -2.09
C GLU A 114 26.42 -10.01 -1.44
N VAL A 115 27.08 -9.14 -0.67
CA VAL A 115 26.47 -7.94 -0.09
C VAL A 115 26.55 -6.83 -1.13
N ILE A 116 25.40 -6.28 -1.52
CA ILE A 116 25.30 -5.14 -2.44
C ILE A 116 25.55 -3.85 -1.68
N GLU A 117 24.89 -3.69 -0.53
CA GLU A 117 24.94 -2.48 0.27
C GLU A 117 24.61 -2.83 1.73
N SER A 118 25.28 -2.18 2.69
CA SER A 118 24.99 -2.36 4.11
C SER A 118 25.50 -1.19 4.92
N GLY A 119 24.81 -0.86 6.02
CA GLY A 119 25.25 0.26 6.84
C GLY A 119 24.66 0.27 8.25
N PRO A 120 25.35 0.96 9.18
CA PRO A 120 24.82 1.21 10.50
C PRO A 120 23.71 2.27 10.46
N LEU A 121 22.74 2.14 11.36
CA LEU A 121 21.68 3.11 11.57
C LEU A 121 21.85 3.83 12.92
N PRO A 122 21.20 5.00 13.11
CA PRO A 122 21.24 5.71 14.37
C PRO A 122 20.89 4.80 15.56
N THR A 123 21.57 5.01 16.68
CA THR A 123 21.32 4.29 17.93
C THR A 123 19.85 4.39 18.33
N ASN A 124 19.28 3.32 18.86
CA ASN A 124 17.86 3.19 19.22
C ASN A 124 16.86 3.14 18.05
N THR A 125 17.31 2.98 16.81
CA THR A 125 16.41 2.71 15.67
C THR A 125 15.59 1.43 15.91
N ARG A 126 14.30 1.47 15.57
CA ARG A 126 13.39 0.31 15.65
C ARG A 126 13.67 -0.65 14.49
N VAL A 127 13.48 -1.95 14.71
CA VAL A 127 13.63 -3.01 13.69
C VAL A 127 12.82 -2.67 12.44
N GLN A 128 11.53 -2.34 12.61
CA GLN A 128 10.64 -1.95 11.49
C GLN A 128 11.18 -0.79 10.63
N LYS A 129 11.88 0.18 11.26
CA LYS A 129 12.48 1.30 10.53
C LYS A 129 13.75 0.87 9.80
N ALA A 130 14.53 -0.05 10.38
CA ALA A 130 15.70 -0.63 9.73
C ALA A 130 15.29 -1.41 8.47
N GLU A 131 14.23 -2.22 8.57
CA GLU A 131 13.64 -2.99 7.45
C GLU A 131 13.18 -2.08 6.31
N ILE A 132 12.42 -1.03 6.63
CA ILE A 132 12.00 -0.03 5.65
C ILE A 132 13.21 0.65 5.00
N THR A 133 14.24 0.95 5.80
CA THR A 133 15.46 1.59 5.30
C THR A 133 16.21 0.67 4.33
N ALA A 134 16.33 -0.63 4.65
CA ALA A 134 16.93 -1.65 3.79
C ALA A 134 16.23 -1.70 2.43
N LEU A 135 14.90 -1.82 2.43
CA LEU A 135 14.11 -1.85 1.19
C LEU A 135 14.21 -0.54 0.42
N THR A 136 14.18 0.61 1.09
CA THR A 136 14.32 1.92 0.43
C THR A 136 15.65 2.02 -0.32
N TRP A 137 16.76 1.61 0.30
CA TRP A 137 18.06 1.55 -0.38
C TRP A 137 18.06 0.58 -1.56
N ALA A 138 17.48 -0.60 -1.40
CA ALA A 138 17.40 -1.60 -2.45
C ALA A 138 16.63 -1.07 -3.68
N LEU A 139 15.52 -0.37 -3.46
CA LEU A 139 14.73 0.27 -4.52
C LEU A 139 15.49 1.38 -5.25
N GLU A 140 16.19 2.22 -4.50
CA GLU A 140 17.01 3.30 -5.05
C GLU A 140 18.14 2.75 -5.93
N LEU A 141 18.81 1.69 -5.48
CA LEU A 141 19.89 1.02 -6.21
C LEU A 141 19.41 0.26 -7.46
N ALA A 142 18.16 -0.19 -7.46
CA ALA A 142 17.57 -0.92 -8.59
C ALA A 142 16.87 -0.02 -9.61
N LYS A 143 16.94 1.31 -9.49
CA LYS A 143 16.34 2.23 -10.48
C LYS A 143 16.82 1.89 -11.90
N GLY A 144 15.87 1.61 -12.79
CA GLY A 144 16.15 1.23 -14.19
C GLY A 144 16.55 -0.24 -14.40
N LYS A 145 16.54 -1.07 -13.36
CA LYS A 145 16.77 -2.52 -13.42
C LYS A 145 15.47 -3.29 -13.15
N LYS A 146 15.41 -4.54 -13.62
CA LYS A 146 14.37 -5.51 -13.23
C LYS A 146 14.94 -6.41 -12.15
N VAL A 147 14.44 -6.27 -10.92
CA VAL A 147 14.96 -6.98 -9.74
C VAL A 147 13.78 -7.47 -8.90
N ASN A 148 13.87 -8.72 -8.45
CA ASN A 148 12.97 -9.29 -7.45
C ASN A 148 13.52 -9.02 -6.05
N PHE A 149 12.74 -8.37 -5.19
CA PHE A 149 13.13 -8.13 -3.80
C PHE A 149 12.46 -9.14 -2.87
N TYR A 150 13.22 -9.63 -1.91
CA TYR A 150 12.74 -10.50 -0.86
C TYR A 150 13.00 -9.89 0.51
N THR A 151 11.97 -9.95 1.35
CA THR A 151 12.05 -9.62 2.76
C THR A 151 11.44 -10.76 3.58
N ASP A 152 12.04 -11.05 4.73
CA ASP A 152 11.49 -11.93 5.75
C ASP A 152 10.51 -11.18 6.69
N SER A 153 10.48 -9.85 6.62
CA SER A 153 9.58 -9.01 7.40
C SER A 153 8.17 -9.00 6.84
N ARG A 154 7.27 -9.74 7.49
CA ARG A 154 5.81 -9.69 7.20
C ARG A 154 5.24 -8.27 7.30
N TYR A 155 5.79 -7.46 8.22
CA TYR A 155 5.41 -6.06 8.34
C TYR A 155 5.77 -5.29 7.07
N LEU A 156 7.01 -5.43 6.59
CA LEU A 156 7.48 -4.76 5.39
C LEU A 156 6.72 -5.22 4.15
N PHE A 157 6.43 -6.53 4.01
CA PHE A 157 5.60 -7.05 2.93
C PHE A 157 4.22 -6.38 2.89
N ARG A 158 3.54 -6.26 4.05
CA ARG A 158 2.24 -5.57 4.14
C ARG A 158 2.33 -4.08 3.84
N VAL A 159 3.38 -3.41 4.34
CA VAL A 159 3.61 -1.98 4.13
C VAL A 159 3.93 -1.70 2.67
N ALA A 160 4.86 -2.43 2.06
CA ALA A 160 5.22 -2.31 0.65
C ALA A 160 3.99 -2.55 -0.24
N ARG A 161 3.21 -3.61 0.03
CA ARG A 161 1.94 -3.85 -0.66
C ARG A 161 0.90 -2.75 -0.42
N SER A 162 0.93 -2.01 0.68
CA SER A 162 0.02 -0.87 0.88
C SER A 162 0.51 0.40 0.21
N PHE A 163 1.83 0.67 0.25
CA PHE A 163 2.45 1.93 -0.19
C PHE A 163 2.77 1.94 -1.69
N LEU A 164 3.24 0.83 -2.26
CA LEU A 164 3.46 0.69 -3.70
C LEU A 164 2.12 0.76 -4.46
N TYR A 165 1.02 0.32 -3.82
CA TYR A 165 -0.34 0.52 -4.33
C TYR A 165 -0.83 1.98 -4.32
N GLN A 166 -0.13 2.88 -3.62
CA GLN A 166 -0.54 4.29 -3.46
C GLN A 166 0.38 5.29 -4.17
N ASN A 167 1.63 4.94 -4.52
CA ASN A 167 2.65 5.91 -4.98
C ASN A 167 3.44 5.49 -6.25
N CYS A 168 2.76 4.99 -7.28
CA CYS A 168 3.41 4.66 -8.56
C CYS A 168 3.66 5.90 -9.44
N GLN A 169 4.56 6.78 -9.03
CA GLN A 169 5.11 7.81 -9.94
C GLN A 169 6.65 7.90 -9.97
N SER A 170 7.39 7.15 -9.15
CA SER A 170 8.85 7.37 -9.02
C SER A 170 9.77 6.26 -9.52
N ALA A 171 9.28 5.05 -9.82
CA ALA A 171 10.13 3.95 -10.27
C ALA A 171 9.82 3.60 -11.73
N LYS A 172 10.66 4.06 -12.67
CA LYS A 172 10.69 3.56 -14.07
C LYS A 172 11.32 2.15 -14.11
N GLY A 173 10.82 1.23 -13.29
CA GLY A 173 11.30 -0.15 -13.19
C GLY A 173 10.25 -1.00 -12.49
N THR A 174 10.04 -2.23 -12.98
CA THR A 174 9.16 -3.22 -12.36
C THR A 174 9.79 -3.65 -11.05
N VAL A 175 9.16 -3.28 -9.93
CA VAL A 175 9.57 -3.62 -8.57
C VAL A 175 8.64 -4.71 -8.08
N GLU A 176 9.17 -5.83 -7.60
CA GLU A 176 8.35 -6.87 -6.96
C GLU A 176 8.92 -7.19 -5.58
N VAL A 177 8.06 -7.29 -4.57
CA VAL A 177 8.46 -7.59 -3.18
C VAL A 177 7.76 -8.87 -2.77
N ALA A 178 8.51 -9.97 -2.63
CA ALA A 178 8.02 -11.27 -2.19
C ALA A 178 8.33 -11.52 -0.71
N GLN A 179 7.40 -12.16 0.00
CA GLN A 179 7.64 -12.63 1.37
C GLN A 179 8.32 -14.00 1.32
N ARG A 180 9.42 -14.17 2.06
CA ARG A 180 10.01 -15.50 2.24
C ARG A 180 9.11 -16.35 3.16
N THR A 181 8.65 -17.50 2.68
CA THR A 181 8.04 -18.54 3.53
C THR A 181 9.12 -19.57 3.82
N PHE A 182 9.73 -19.54 5.00
CA PHE A 182 10.58 -20.64 5.45
C PHE A 182 9.69 -21.79 5.96
N PRO A 183 9.89 -23.05 5.53
CA PRO A 183 9.57 -24.20 6.38
C PRO A 183 10.49 -24.14 7.60
N GLU A 184 9.94 -24.46 8.77
CA GLU A 184 10.63 -24.45 10.07
C GLU A 184 12.01 -25.11 9.99
N LEU A 185 13.07 -24.31 10.11
CA LEU A 185 14.42 -24.78 10.41
C LEU A 185 15.02 -23.85 11.47
N CYS A 186 14.54 -24.05 12.69
CA CYS A 186 15.24 -23.77 13.93
C CYS A 186 14.99 -24.97 14.84
N ALA A 187 15.88 -25.96 14.73
CA ALA A 187 16.21 -26.92 15.78
C ALA A 187 17.73 -26.89 15.94
#